data_AF-A0AA39T4W8-F1
#
_entry.id   AF-A0AA39T4W8-F1
#
_cell.length_a   1.000
_cell.length_b   1.000
_cell.length_c   1.000
_cell.angle_alpha   90.00
_cell.angle_beta   90.00
_cell.angle_gamma   90.00
#
_symmetry.space_group_name_H-M   'P 1'
#
loop_
_entity.id
_entity.type
_entity.pdbx_description
1 polymer ?
#
loop_
_entity_poly.entity_id
_entity_poly.type
_entity_poly.pdbx_seq_one_letter_code
_entity_poly.pdbx_strand_id
1 'polypeptide(L)' 'VYLQCGHTVNLPENIIRCEQSNCKFSFFHPARCKPPACLRTCWQYLRYPEQYSPNIDGYCPSCSREALEFVSVTGSSY' A
#
# COMPACT_ATOMS: atom_id res chain seq x y z
N VAL A 1 -0.76 9.54 -0.21
CA VAL A 1 -1.42 10.62 -0.96
C VAL A 1 -1.23 10.37 -2.45
N TYR A 2 -2.28 10.56 -3.25
CA TYR A 2 -2.22 10.46 -4.71
C TYR A 2 -1.89 11.84 -5.29
N LEU A 3 -0.74 12.00 -5.92
CA LEU A 3 -0.23 13.31 -6.32
C LEU A 3 -1.08 14.01 -7.40
N GLN A 4 -1.77 13.25 -8.25
CA GLN A 4 -2.56 13.81 -9.36
C GLN A 4 -3.92 14.39 -8.91
N CYS A 5 -4.39 14.04 -7.71
CA CYS A 5 -5.66 14.57 -7.17
C CYS A 5 -5.57 15.04 -5.71
N GLY A 6 -4.42 14.92 -5.06
CA GLY A 6 -4.21 15.32 -3.65
C GLY A 6 -4.96 14.45 -2.63
N HIS A 7 -5.69 13.42 -3.06
CA HIS A 7 -6.50 12.61 -2.16
C HIS A 7 -5.67 11.63 -1.33
N THR A 8 -6.05 11.50 -0.06
CA THR A 8 -5.55 10.45 0.82
C THR A 8 -6.61 9.36 0.92
N VAL A 9 -6.22 8.13 0.56
CA VAL A 9 -7.10 6.96 0.64
C VAL A 9 -6.50 6.01 1.67
N ASN A 10 -7.34 5.51 2.58
CA ASN A 10 -6.95 4.39 3.42
C ASN A 10 -6.79 3.17 2.52
N LEU A 11 -5.54 2.73 2.38
CA LEU A 11 -5.27 1.44 1.76
C LEU A 11 -5.81 0.34 2.67
N PRO A 12 -6.24 -0.81 2.10
CA PRO A 12 -6.68 -1.93 2.90
C PRO A 12 -5.62 -2.30 3.93
N GLU A 13 -6.06 -2.59 5.15
CA GLU A 13 -5.20 -3.10 6.19
C GLU A 13 -4.55 -4.41 5.72
N ASN A 14 -3.22 -4.43 5.67
CA ASN A 14 -2.48 -5.66 5.41
C ASN A 14 -2.27 -6.39 6.74
N ILE A 15 -2.90 -7.56 6.88
CA ILE A 15 -2.71 -8.44 8.03
C ILE A 15 -1.32 -9.06 7.94
N ILE A 16 -0.45 -8.75 8.90
CA ILE A 16 0.85 -9.40 9.03
C ILE A 16 0.64 -10.80 9.63
N ARG A 17 0.89 -11.84 8.84
CA ARG A 17 0.83 -13.23 9.29
C ARG A 17 2.14 -13.63 9.97
N CYS A 18 2.19 -13.57 11.29
CA CYS A 18 3.39 -13.91 12.07
C CYS A 18 3.81 -15.38 11.97
N GLU A 19 2.95 -16.27 11.47
CA GLU A 19 3.34 -17.66 11.19
C GLU A 19 4.30 -17.78 9.99
N GLN A 20 4.45 -16.73 9.17
CA GLN A 20 5.40 -16.75 8.06
C GLN A 20 6.83 -16.39 8.51
N SER A 21 7.81 -17.03 7.88
CA SER A 21 9.25 -16.85 8.15
C SER A 21 9.81 -15.46 7.83
N ASN A 22 9.02 -14.64 7.14
CA ASN A 22 9.31 -13.26 6.78
C ASN A 22 8.78 -12.26 7.81
N CYS A 23 8.06 -12.65 8.86
CA CYS A 23 7.66 -11.72 9.92
C CYS A 23 8.73 -11.64 11.00
N LYS A 24 9.12 -10.44 11.44
CA LYS A 24 10.14 -10.22 12.49
C LYS A 24 9.81 -10.91 13.83
N PHE A 25 8.52 -11.10 14.10
CA PHE A 25 8.03 -11.76 15.31
C PHE A 25 7.75 -13.25 15.12
N SER A 26 8.07 -13.80 13.95
CA SER A 26 7.88 -15.21 13.68
C SER A 26 8.86 -16.06 14.48
N PHE A 27 8.40 -17.19 14.98
CA PHE A 27 9.27 -18.23 15.52
C PHE A 27 9.95 -19.06 14.41
N PHE A 28 9.49 -18.94 13.16
CA PHE A 28 9.89 -19.79 12.04
C PHE A 28 10.90 -19.13 11.11
N HIS A 29 12.01 -18.64 11.64
CA HIS A 29 13.06 -18.01 10.82
C HIS A 29 14.09 -19.02 10.28
N PRO A 30 14.57 -18.87 9.03
CA PRO A 30 15.72 -19.65 8.55
C PRO A 30 16.99 -19.20 9.28
N ALA A 31 17.98 -20.10 9.43
CA ALA A 31 19.21 -19.82 10.19
C ALA A 31 20.01 -18.58 9.72
N ARG A 32 19.85 -18.20 8.44
CA ARG A 32 20.45 -16.99 7.83
C ARG A 32 19.73 -15.69 8.16
N CYS A 33 18.50 -15.77 8.68
CA CYS A 33 17.69 -14.61 9.05
C CYS A 33 18.12 -14.10 10.42
N LYS A 34 19.27 -13.43 10.44
CA LYS A 34 19.85 -12.76 11.60
C LYS A 34 20.08 -11.28 11.27
N PRO A 35 20.17 -10.39 12.26
CA PRO A 35 20.59 -9.01 12.02
C PRO A 35 21.95 -8.97 11.29
N PRO A 36 22.14 -8.11 10.27
CA PRO A 36 21.23 -7.05 9.80
C PRO A 36 20.22 -7.49 8.74
N ALA A 37 20.36 -8.69 8.16
CA ALA A 37 19.51 -9.16 7.07
C ALA A 37 18.04 -9.22 7.47
N CYS A 38 17.75 -9.76 8.66
CA CYS A 38 16.39 -9.83 9.22
C CYS A 38 15.69 -8.46 9.25
N LEU A 39 16.39 -7.41 9.70
CA LEU A 39 15.82 -6.06 9.80
C LEU A 39 15.50 -5.42 8.44
N ARG A 40 16.13 -5.90 7.37
CA ARG A 40 15.94 -5.38 6.01
C ARG A 40 14.92 -6.16 5.21
N THR A 41 14.75 -7.45 5.50
CA THR A 41 13.94 -8.37 4.68
C THR A 41 12.66 -8.84 5.35
N CYS A 42 12.55 -8.76 6.67
CA CYS A 42 11.36 -9.20 7.39
C CYS A 42 10.37 -8.06 7.62
N TRP A 43 9.07 -8.39 7.54
CA TRP A 43 7.96 -7.53 7.89
C TRP A 43 8.07 -7.12 9.36
N GLN A 44 7.98 -5.81 9.57
CA GLN A 44 7.80 -5.20 10.88
C GLN A 44 6.59 -4.27 10.82
N TYR A 45 5.84 -4.16 11.92
CA TYR A 45 4.96 -3.01 12.09
C TYR A 45 5.82 -1.76 12.05
N LEU A 46 5.63 -0.93 11.03
CA LEU A 46 6.26 0.38 10.95
C LEU A 46 5.68 1.21 12.09
N ARG A 47 6.53 1.57 13.05
CA ARG A 47 6.12 2.50 14.10
C ARG A 47 6.26 3.91 13.54
N TYR A 48 5.58 4.87 14.15
CA TYR A 48 5.88 6.27 13.87
C TYR A 48 7.40 6.52 14.09
N PRO A 49 8.12 7.20 13.17
CA PRO A 49 7.66 7.93 11.98
C PRO A 49 7.71 7.15 10.66
N GLU A 50 8.11 5.87 10.68
CA GLU A 50 8.27 5.04 9.47
C GLU A 50 6.92 4.73 8.79
N GLN A 51 5.81 4.93 9.50
CA GLN A 51 4.45 4.86 8.97
C GLN A 51 4.15 6.10 8.09
N TYR A 52 4.92 6.29 7.01
CA TYR A 52 4.69 7.37 6.07
C TYR A 52 3.55 7.00 5.11
N SER A 53 2.67 7.95 4.80
CA SER A 53 1.74 7.79 3.70
C SER A 53 2.50 7.98 2.39
N PRO A 54 2.71 6.92 1.57
CA PRO A 54 3.49 7.08 0.34
C PRO A 54 2.85 8.11 -0.58
N ASN A 55 3.71 8.90 -1.23
CA ASN A 55 3.34 9.75 -2.34
C ASN A 55 3.28 8.87 -3.58
N ILE A 56 2.06 8.63 -4.08
CA ILE A 56 1.80 7.80 -5.24
C ILE A 56 1.56 8.75 -6.40
N ASP A 57 2.42 8.70 -7.42
CA ASP A 57 2.25 9.49 -8.64
C ASP A 57 1.15 8.89 -9.52
N GLY A 58 -0.11 9.25 -9.22
CA GLY A 58 -1.28 8.76 -9.93
C GLY A 58 -2.57 9.34 -9.37
N TYR A 59 -3.69 8.97 -9.98
CA TYR A 59 -5.04 9.27 -9.49
C TYR A 59 -5.50 8.22 -8.49
N CYS A 60 -6.27 8.63 -7.49
CA CYS A 60 -6.91 7.69 -6.58
C CYS A 60 -8.01 6.88 -7.30
N PRO A 61 -8.40 5.70 -6.78
CA PRO A 61 -9.40 4.84 -7.41
C PRO A 61 -10.75 5.52 -7.71
N SER A 62 -11.13 6.52 -6.91
CA SER A 62 -12.33 7.33 -7.16
C SER A 62 -12.17 8.21 -8.40
N CYS A 63 -11.12 9.03 -8.45
CA CYS A 63 -10.88 9.93 -9.58
C CYS A 63 -10.57 9.19 -10.88
N SER A 64 -9.91 8.03 -10.81
CA SER A 64 -9.69 7.19 -12.01
C SER A 64 -11.00 6.62 -12.56
N ARG A 65 -11.98 6.33 -11.69
CA ARG A 65 -13.30 5.83 -12.11
C ARG A 65 -14.16 6.95 -12.69
N GLU A 66 -14.12 8.14 -12.11
CA GLU A 66 -14.82 9.32 -12.63
C GLU A 66 -14.34 9.72 -14.03
N ALA A 67 -13.05 9.55 -14.35
CA ALA A 67 -12.53 9.78 -15.70
C ALA A 67 -13.14 8.85 -16.77
N LEU A 68 -13.62 7.66 -16.38
CA LEU A 68 -14.30 6.72 -17.29
C LEU A 68 -15.80 7.00 -17.43
N GLU A 69 -16.43 7.64 -16.45
CA GLU A 69 -17.86 7.98 -16.50
C GLU A 69 -18.17 9.24 -17.33
N PHE A 70 -17.18 10.06 -17.68
CA PHE A 70 -17.36 11.16 -18.66
C PHE A 70 -17.43 10.67 -20.11
N VAL A 71 -16.96 9.45 -20.43
CA VAL A 71 -17.00 8.91 -21.79
C VAL A 71 -18.41 8.44 -22.18
N SER A 72 -19.26 8.07 -21.22
CA SER A 72 -20.61 7.54 -21.48
C SER A 72 -21.73 8.60 -21.50
N VAL A 73 -21.48 9.85 -21.12
CA VAL A 73 -22.53 10.89 -21.05
C VAL A 73 -22.57 11.79 -22.31
N THR A 74 -21.61 11.71 -23.23
CA THR A 74 -21.58 12.55 -24.46
C THR A 74 -22.21 11.90 -25.70
N GLY A 75 -23.16 10.98 -25.51
CA GLY A 75 -23.79 10.23 -26.59
C GLY A 75 -25.32 10.22 -26.57
N SER A 76 -25.97 11.40 -26.60
CA SER A 76 -27.22 11.64 -27.36
C SER A 76 -27.81 13.02 -26.99
N SER A 77 -27.62 13.97 -27.90
CA SER A 77 -28.42 15.19 -27.97
C SER A 77 -28.94 15.29 -29.41
N TYR A 78 -30.23 15.62 -29.53
CA TYR A 78 -31.08 15.80 -30.73
C TYR A 78 -31.69 14.55 -31.38
#